data_AF-A0A8I2FSV3-F1
#
_entry.id   AF-A0A8I2FSV3-F1
#
_cell.length_a   1.000
_cell.length_b   1.000
_cell.length_c   1.000
_cell.angle_alpha   90.00
_cell.angle_beta   90.00
_cell.angle_gamma   90.00
#
_symmetry.space_group_name_H-M   'P 1'
#
loop_
_entity.id
_entity.type
_entity.pdbx_description
1 polymer ?
#
loop_
_entity_poly.entity_id
_entity_poly.type
_entity_poly.pdbx_seq_one_letter_code
_entity_poly.pdbx_strand_id
1 'polypeptide(L)' 'KSDKWIKKMAEEHGMIDPFEPDQIKHNGTEKIISYGTSSYGYDLRCAPEFRVFT' A
#
# COMPACT_ATOMS: atom_id res chain seq x y z
N LYS A 1 -7.33 -7.78 10.62
CA LYS A 1 -8.23 -6.60 10.67
C LYS A 1 -8.80 -6.43 9.25
N SER A 2 -10.06 -6.03 9.07
CA SER A 2 -10.62 -5.87 7.72
C SER A 2 -10.16 -4.56 7.06
N ASP A 3 -10.27 -4.52 5.74
CA ASP A 3 -10.12 -3.33 4.89
C ASP A 3 -10.75 -2.05 5.49
N LYS A 4 -11.99 -2.11 5.97
CA LYS A 4 -12.72 -0.99 6.58
C LYS A 4 -11.99 -0.40 7.77
N TRP A 5 -11.39 -1.26 8.60
CA TRP A 5 -10.63 -0.80 9.76
C TRP A 5 -9.31 -0.14 9.32
N ILE A 6 -8.63 -0.72 8.31
CA ILE A 6 -7.37 -0.16 7.78
C ILE A 6 -7.60 1.23 7.19
N LYS A 7 -8.64 1.39 6.35
CA LYS A 7 -9.04 2.69 5.76
C LYS A 7 -9.28 3.74 6.83
N LYS A 8 -10.12 3.43 7.82
CA LYS A 8 -10.42 4.33 8.94
C LYS A 8 -9.16 4.79 9.67
N MET A 9 -8.27 3.87 9.99
CA MET A 9 -7.05 4.20 10.73
C MET A 9 -6.06 5.02 9.90
N ALA A 10 -5.96 4.75 8.59
CA ALA A 10 -5.11 5.54 7.71
C ALA A 10 -5.64 6.98 7.56
N GLU A 11 -6.95 7.14 7.32
CA GLU A 11 -7.60 8.43 7.08
C GLU A 11 -7.71 9.30 8.35
N GLU A 12 -8.16 8.73 9.47
CA GLU A 12 -8.44 9.50 10.69
C GLU A 12 -7.23 9.66 11.61
N HIS A 13 -6.28 8.71 11.56
CA HIS A 13 -5.16 8.65 12.50
C HIS A 13 -3.78 8.70 11.83
N GLY A 14 -3.70 8.81 10.50
CA GLY A 14 -2.42 8.88 9.78
C GLY A 14 -1.57 7.61 9.95
N MET A 15 -2.21 6.45 10.13
CA MET A 15 -1.49 5.19 10.36
C MET A 15 -0.57 4.80 9.20
N ILE A 16 -0.92 5.18 7.97
CA ILE A 16 -0.16 4.92 6.73
C ILE A 16 -0.16 6.21 5.93
N ASP A 17 1.01 6.69 5.52
CA ASP A 17 1.17 7.87 4.68
C ASP A 17 2.40 7.70 3.77
N PRO A 18 2.25 7.82 2.43
CA PRO A 18 1.00 7.97 1.67
C PRO A 18 0.14 6.69 1.65
N PHE A 19 -1.19 6.85 1.65
CA PHE A 19 -2.17 5.76 1.69
C PHE A 19 -2.96 5.60 0.38
N GLU A 20 -3.13 4.35 -0.07
CA GLU A 20 -4.01 3.98 -1.18
C GLU A 20 -5.18 3.11 -0.71
N PRO A 21 -6.44 3.59 -0.80
CA PRO A 21 -7.60 2.87 -0.30
C PRO A 21 -7.96 1.64 -1.14
N ASP A 22 -7.43 1.50 -2.35
CA ASP A 22 -7.76 0.41 -3.26
C ASP A 22 -6.50 -0.29 -3.78
N GLN A 23 -6.68 -1.47 -4.35
CA GLN A 23 -5.57 -2.25 -4.90
C GLN A 23 -5.16 -1.68 -6.27
N ILE A 24 -4.00 -1.04 -6.33
CA ILE A 24 -3.41 -0.49 -7.56
C ILE A 24 -2.67 -1.61 -8.28
N LYS A 25 -3.02 -1.86 -9.55
CA LYS A 25 -2.43 -2.94 -10.38
C LYS A 25 -1.73 -2.41 -11.65
N HIS A 26 -1.91 -1.13 -11.94
CA HIS A 26 -1.42 -0.47 -13.13
C HIS A 26 -0.82 0.89 -12.77
N ASN A 27 0.25 1.27 -13.47
CA ASN A 27 0.79 2.62 -13.49
C ASN A 27 0.70 3.14 -14.94
N GLY A 28 -0.32 3.96 -15.22
CA GLY A 28 -0.68 4.31 -16.59
C GLY A 28 -1.07 3.07 -17.40
N THR A 29 -0.33 2.80 -18.49
CA THR A 29 -0.54 1.62 -19.35
C THR A 29 0.24 0.39 -18.88
N GLU A 30 1.20 0.54 -17.96
CA GLU A 30 2.06 -0.54 -17.51
C GLU A 30 1.41 -1.32 -16.37
N LYS A 31 1.50 -2.66 -16.43
CA LYS A 31 1.11 -3.53 -15.33
C LYS A 31 2.23 -3.60 -14.31
N ILE A 32 1.90 -3.50 -13.03
CA ILE A 32 2.88 -3.50 -11.93
C ILE A 32 2.57 -4.61 -10.90
N ILE A 33 3.52 -4.89 -10.01
CA ILE A 33 3.24 -5.64 -8.78
C ILE A 33 2.26 -4.78 -7.96
N SER A 34 1.12 -5.36 -7.62
CA SER A 34 0.04 -4.59 -7.00
C SER A 34 0.36 -4.16 -5.58
N TYR A 35 -0.19 -3.03 -5.16
CA TYR A 35 -0.06 -2.51 -3.81
C TYR A 35 -1.37 -1.82 -3.35
N GLY A 36 -1.46 -1.41 -2.09
CA GLY A 36 -2.62 -0.75 -1.51
C GLY A 36 -3.47 -1.66 -0.63
N THR A 37 -4.70 -1.24 -0.34
CA THR A 37 -5.58 -1.97 0.60
C THR A 37 -6.12 -3.27 0.01
N SER A 38 -5.99 -4.36 0.77
CA SER A 38 -6.56 -5.68 0.49
C SER A 38 -7.61 -6.04 1.56
N SER A 39 -8.38 -7.10 1.36
CA SER A 39 -9.54 -7.46 2.21
C SER A 39 -9.22 -7.51 3.70
N TYR A 40 -8.00 -7.94 4.06
CA TYR A 40 -7.55 -8.05 5.45
C TYR A 40 -6.11 -7.58 5.70
N GLY A 41 -5.58 -6.74 4.81
CA GLY A 41 -4.19 -6.32 4.85
C GLY A 41 -3.92 -5.10 3.98
N TYR A 42 -2.67 -4.66 3.98
CA TYR A 42 -2.21 -3.56 3.15
C TYR A 42 -0.87 -3.94 2.53
N ASP A 43 -0.83 -3.94 1.20
CA ASP A 43 0.37 -4.25 0.42
C ASP A 43 1.21 -2.98 0.30
N LEU A 44 2.37 -2.96 0.98
CA LEU A 44 3.29 -1.82 0.97
C LEU A 44 4.21 -1.83 -0.26
N ARG A 45 4.75 -0.66 -0.61
CA ARG A 45 5.73 -0.50 -1.69
C ARG A 45 7.15 -0.46 -1.16
N CYS A 46 8.10 -0.96 -1.97
CA CYS A 46 9.52 -0.77 -1.71
C CYS A 46 9.98 0.60 -2.22
N ALA A 47 10.79 1.29 -1.42
CA ALA A 47 11.54 2.47 -1.86
C ALA A 47 12.65 2.05 -2.85
N PRO A 48 13.14 2.96 -3.71
CA PRO A 48 14.23 2.66 -4.64
C PRO A 48 15.60 2.56 -3.96
N GLU A 49 15.70 2.86 -2.67
CA GLU A 49 16.95 2.85 -1.91
C GLU A 49 17.13 1.51 -1.17
N PHE A 50 18.21 0.80 -1.49
CA PHE A 50 18.53 -0.50 -0.91
C PHE A 50 19.95 -0.52 -0.37
N ARG A 51 20.13 -1.17 0.78
CA ARG A 51 21.45 -1.47 1.35
C ARG A 51 21.73 -2.96 1.25
N VAL A 52 22.70 -3.34 0.42
CA VAL A 52 23.09 -4.74 0.19
C VAL A 52 24.37 -5.04 0.97
N PHE A 53 24.34 -6.10 1.76
CA PHE A 53 25.50 -6.62 2.47
C PHE A 53 26.00 -7.86 1.71
N THR A 54 27.30 -7.90 1.48
CA THR A 54 28.01 -9.02 0.84
C THR A 54 28.99 -9.63 1.82
#